data_AF-A0A382PPN6-F1
#
_entry.id   AF-A0A382PPN6-F1
#
_cell.length_a   1.000
_cell.length_b   1.000
_cell.length_c   1.000
_cell.angle_alpha   90.00
_cell.angle_beta   90.00
_cell.angle_gamma   90.00
#
_symmetry.space_group_name_H-M   'P 1'
#
loop_
_entity.id
_entity.type
_entity.pdbx_description
1 polymer ?
#
loop_
_entity_poly.entity_id
_entity_poly.type
_entity_poly.pdbx_seq_one_letter_code
_entity_poly.pdbx_strand_id
1 'polypeptide(L)'
;IFSGNGSSVASSFTPNNDGTFVFGASGGTLTFNGGLTTTSVDGTVTLNGTIATSDDAVVLGAVTLGSATIIDTDRGGALTIGAVTGGSNALTLNDLANCACNGAISGVSTLTIGDIAGGIGSGANFSGAVNVTTLEVNEVNDVQFNSTVNATTITLEDFTNADGGLFGRVSFNGNLTVGTFSTDTSEMTVEILGSSNTFSQRATFRNSGNINLGSTGATDSFTFNGGLTDSSVSSGTFFRIAGSFASSNDTIVIDDVLVRANTTIDTNATDNTGDITLGTITTDNGSRTLTLSTGNNIAGADITASGNISGVTTLPLADVGGTATLSGDVDVTELTVGNTV
;
A
#
# COMPACT_ATOMS: atom_id res chain seq x y z
N ILE A 1 -5.28 1.71 -36.90
CA ILE A 1 -6.37 2.05 -35.95
C ILE A 1 -7.40 0.93 -36.01
N PHE A 2 -7.74 0.33 -34.88
CA PHE A 2 -8.77 -0.70 -34.74
C PHE A 2 -9.86 -0.18 -33.79
N SER A 3 -10.79 0.61 -34.32
CA SER A 3 -11.77 1.40 -33.53
C SER A 3 -13.14 0.73 -33.39
N GLY A 4 -13.21 -0.59 -33.54
CA GLY A 4 -14.47 -1.33 -33.40
C GLY A 4 -15.02 -1.23 -31.98
N ASN A 5 -16.35 -1.27 -31.85
CA ASN A 5 -17.03 -1.45 -30.56
C ASN A 5 -17.77 -2.79 -30.59
N GLY A 6 -17.50 -3.66 -29.62
CA GLY A 6 -17.98 -5.04 -29.58
C GLY A 6 -17.32 -5.95 -30.61
N SER A 7 -16.16 -5.57 -31.15
CA SER A 7 -15.40 -6.43 -32.06
C SER A 7 -14.67 -7.51 -31.29
N SER A 8 -14.77 -8.75 -31.76
CA SER A 8 -14.06 -9.89 -31.19
C SER A 8 -13.06 -10.46 -32.19
N VAL A 9 -11.87 -10.81 -31.69
CA VAL A 9 -10.83 -11.52 -32.43
C VAL A 9 -10.69 -12.90 -31.81
N ALA A 10 -11.03 -13.95 -32.57
CA ALA A 10 -11.10 -15.32 -32.06
C ALA A 10 -9.74 -16.03 -31.99
N SER A 11 -8.75 -15.57 -32.75
CA SER A 11 -7.40 -16.13 -32.78
C SER A 11 -6.43 -15.19 -32.09
N SER A 12 -5.24 -15.70 -31.73
CA SER A 12 -4.17 -14.85 -31.21
C SER A 12 -3.89 -13.68 -32.15
N PHE A 13 -3.85 -12.48 -31.57
CA PHE A 13 -3.60 -11.26 -32.32
C PHE A 13 -2.24 -10.67 -31.96
N THR A 14 -1.32 -10.69 -32.93
CA THR A 14 0.02 -10.09 -32.81
C THR A 14 0.25 -9.10 -33.94
N PRO A 15 -0.23 -7.84 -33.83
CA PRO A 15 0.03 -6.84 -34.85
C PRO A 15 1.53 -6.52 -34.89
N ASN A 16 2.04 -6.35 -36.11
CA ASN A 16 3.35 -5.76 -36.37
C ASN A 16 3.13 -4.44 -37.10
N ASN A 17 3.56 -3.34 -36.50
CA ASN A 17 3.29 -1.99 -36.99
C ASN A 17 4.40 -1.02 -36.54
N ASP A 18 5.06 -0.40 -37.50
CA ASP A 18 6.14 0.57 -37.25
C ASP A 18 5.62 1.93 -36.75
N GLY A 19 4.35 2.23 -36.99
CA GLY A 19 3.70 3.49 -36.60
C GLY A 19 2.90 3.38 -35.29
N THR A 20 2.02 4.35 -35.05
CA THR A 20 1.06 4.26 -33.94
C THR A 20 0.00 3.21 -34.22
N PHE A 21 -0.17 2.26 -33.32
CA PHE A 21 -1.26 1.29 -33.34
C PHE A 21 -2.29 1.64 -32.25
N VAL A 22 -3.48 2.05 -32.67
CA VAL A 22 -4.57 2.45 -31.77
C VAL A 22 -5.59 1.32 -31.65
N PHE A 23 -5.85 0.87 -30.43
CA PHE A 23 -6.91 -0.07 -30.06
C PHE A 23 -8.12 0.66 -29.48
N GLY A 24 -9.29 0.28 -29.96
CA GLY A 24 -10.58 0.67 -29.42
C GLY A 24 -10.97 2.11 -29.74
N ALA A 25 -12.07 2.50 -29.10
CA ALA A 25 -12.57 3.87 -29.01
C ALA A 25 -12.97 4.12 -27.54
N SER A 26 -13.08 5.38 -27.14
CA SER A 26 -13.48 5.73 -25.77
C SER A 26 -14.83 5.09 -25.42
N GLY A 27 -14.87 4.34 -24.31
CA GLY A 27 -16.06 3.60 -23.85
C GLY A 27 -16.46 2.39 -24.70
N GLY A 28 -15.70 2.04 -25.74
CA GLY A 28 -15.93 0.83 -26.53
C GLY A 28 -15.21 -0.39 -25.96
N THR A 29 -15.64 -1.59 -26.38
CA THR A 29 -15.01 -2.86 -25.97
C THR A 29 -14.41 -3.57 -27.18
N LEU A 30 -13.19 -4.07 -27.03
CA LEU A 30 -12.57 -5.06 -27.92
C LEU A 30 -12.29 -6.34 -27.16
N THR A 31 -12.61 -7.48 -27.76
CA THR A 31 -12.40 -8.80 -27.12
C THR A 31 -11.39 -9.62 -27.91
N PHE A 32 -10.37 -10.18 -27.27
CA PHE A 32 -9.33 -11.02 -27.89
C PHE A 32 -9.32 -12.44 -27.30
N ASN A 33 -10.20 -13.32 -27.81
CA ASN A 33 -10.42 -14.70 -27.34
C ASN A 33 -9.35 -15.73 -27.79
N GLY A 34 -8.20 -15.25 -28.26
CA GLY A 34 -7.02 -16.08 -28.45
C GLY A 34 -5.77 -15.40 -27.91
N GLY A 35 -5.94 -14.36 -27.11
CA GLY A 35 -4.89 -13.52 -26.56
C GLY A 35 -4.46 -12.37 -27.46
N LEU A 36 -3.76 -11.42 -26.84
CA LEU A 36 -3.24 -10.20 -27.47
C LEU A 36 -1.75 -10.05 -27.18
N THR A 37 -0.93 -9.83 -28.20
CA THR A 37 0.51 -9.52 -28.01
C THR A 37 0.92 -8.32 -28.85
N THR A 38 1.39 -7.24 -28.22
CA THR A 38 1.76 -5.99 -28.93
C THR A 38 3.25 -5.66 -28.85
N THR A 39 4.08 -6.57 -28.32
CA THR A 39 5.53 -6.36 -28.19
C THR A 39 6.28 -6.27 -29.52
N SER A 40 5.67 -6.73 -30.61
CA SER A 40 6.17 -6.59 -31.98
C SER A 40 5.80 -5.26 -32.65
N VAL A 41 5.11 -4.35 -31.94
CA VAL A 41 4.81 -3.01 -32.42
C VAL A 41 6.00 -2.11 -32.07
N ASP A 42 6.77 -1.68 -33.08
CA ASP A 42 7.93 -0.80 -32.89
C ASP A 42 7.50 0.65 -32.58
N GLY A 43 6.29 1.04 -32.98
CA GLY A 43 5.71 2.35 -32.67
C GLY A 43 4.89 2.38 -31.38
N THR A 44 4.14 3.47 -31.17
CA THR A 44 3.32 3.62 -29.95
C THR A 44 2.06 2.75 -30.02
N VAL A 45 1.81 1.97 -28.97
CA VAL A 45 0.51 1.32 -28.75
C VAL A 45 -0.38 2.26 -27.94
N THR A 46 -1.56 2.59 -28.47
CA THR A 46 -2.56 3.41 -27.77
C THR A 46 -3.78 2.55 -27.43
N LEU A 47 -4.19 2.55 -26.16
CA LEU A 47 -5.38 1.84 -25.69
C LEU A 47 -6.53 2.83 -25.43
N ASN A 48 -7.74 2.42 -25.77
CA ASN A 48 -8.98 3.15 -25.48
C ASN A 48 -10.07 2.16 -25.09
N GLY A 49 -10.91 2.53 -24.14
CA GLY A 49 -12.03 1.69 -23.69
C GLY A 49 -11.55 0.38 -23.05
N THR A 50 -12.33 -0.68 -23.22
CA THR A 50 -12.05 -1.98 -22.62
C THR A 50 -11.32 -2.90 -23.60
N ILE A 51 -10.24 -3.50 -23.13
CA ILE A 51 -9.55 -4.62 -23.76
C ILE A 51 -9.87 -5.86 -22.92
N ALA A 52 -10.73 -6.72 -23.44
CA ALA A 52 -11.18 -7.94 -22.78
C ALA A 52 -10.54 -9.18 -23.43
N THR A 53 -10.31 -10.24 -22.66
CA THR A 53 -9.99 -11.59 -23.15
C THR A 53 -10.84 -12.63 -22.46
N SER A 54 -10.85 -13.88 -22.95
CA SER A 54 -11.57 -14.99 -22.32
C SER A 54 -10.59 -16.01 -21.75
N ASP A 55 -9.99 -15.66 -20.61
CA ASP A 55 -8.92 -16.41 -19.93
C ASP A 55 -7.60 -16.48 -20.72
N ASP A 56 -7.45 -15.70 -21.79
CA ASP A 56 -6.24 -15.67 -22.60
C ASP A 56 -5.23 -14.62 -22.12
N ALA A 57 -3.96 -14.82 -22.44
CA ALA A 57 -2.91 -13.89 -22.07
C ALA A 57 -2.99 -12.57 -22.86
N VAL A 58 -2.70 -11.47 -22.16
CA VAL A 58 -2.47 -10.15 -22.72
C VAL A 58 -1.02 -9.75 -22.47
N VAL A 59 -0.24 -9.57 -23.53
CA VAL A 59 1.16 -9.18 -23.48
C VAL A 59 1.35 -7.86 -24.19
N LEU A 60 1.52 -6.79 -23.43
CA LEU A 60 1.65 -5.43 -23.93
C LEU A 60 3.08 -4.94 -23.75
N GLY A 61 3.61 -4.31 -24.80
CA GLY A 61 4.82 -3.48 -24.69
C GLY A 61 4.54 -2.19 -23.91
N ALA A 62 5.25 -1.11 -24.24
CA ALA A 62 4.90 0.20 -23.73
C ALA A 62 3.58 0.69 -24.34
N VAL A 63 2.69 1.24 -23.52
CA VAL A 63 1.37 1.72 -23.94
C VAL A 63 1.10 3.15 -23.51
N THR A 64 0.27 3.84 -24.28
CA THR A 64 -0.31 5.14 -23.94
C THR A 64 -1.83 5.00 -23.83
N LEU A 65 -2.44 5.61 -22.82
CA LEU A 65 -3.89 5.63 -22.69
C LEU A 65 -4.45 6.82 -23.48
N GLY A 66 -5.30 6.55 -24.47
CA GLY A 66 -6.02 7.58 -25.24
C GLY A 66 -7.34 7.99 -24.60
N SER A 67 -7.89 7.14 -23.73
CA SER A 67 -9.05 7.40 -22.87
C SER A 67 -8.90 6.60 -21.58
N ALA A 68 -9.88 6.68 -20.68
CA ALA A 68 -10.02 5.67 -19.62
C ALA A 68 -9.98 4.26 -20.24
N THR A 69 -9.21 3.36 -19.63
CA THR A 69 -8.95 2.02 -20.15
C THR A 69 -9.17 0.97 -19.06
N ILE A 70 -9.84 -0.10 -19.44
CA ILE A 70 -9.97 -1.32 -18.63
C ILE A 70 -9.22 -2.41 -19.38
N ILE A 71 -8.32 -3.11 -18.69
CA ILE A 71 -7.77 -4.37 -19.16
C ILE A 71 -8.38 -5.44 -18.28
N ASP A 72 -9.14 -6.32 -18.91
CA ASP A 72 -9.92 -7.36 -18.27
C ASP A 72 -9.49 -8.69 -18.90
N THR A 73 -8.88 -9.57 -18.10
CA THR A 73 -8.38 -10.84 -18.65
C THR A 73 -9.26 -12.05 -18.36
N ASP A 74 -10.39 -11.85 -17.68
CA ASP A 74 -11.14 -12.91 -16.99
C ASP A 74 -10.24 -13.75 -16.03
N ARG A 75 -10.83 -14.64 -15.22
CA ARG A 75 -10.15 -15.30 -14.07
C ARG A 75 -8.95 -16.20 -14.44
N GLY A 76 -8.67 -16.48 -15.72
CA GLY A 76 -7.56 -17.33 -16.16
C GLY A 76 -6.42 -16.63 -16.90
N GLY A 77 -6.61 -15.40 -17.39
CA GLY A 77 -5.64 -14.73 -18.24
C GLY A 77 -4.50 -14.08 -17.45
N ALA A 78 -3.26 -14.21 -17.94
CA ALA A 78 -2.12 -13.46 -17.40
C ALA A 78 -1.96 -12.14 -18.17
N LEU A 79 -1.71 -11.05 -17.44
CA LEU A 79 -1.30 -9.78 -18.03
C LEU A 79 0.20 -9.59 -17.86
N THR A 80 0.88 -9.28 -18.95
CA THR A 80 2.20 -8.64 -18.91
C THR A 80 2.07 -7.29 -19.57
N ILE A 81 2.50 -6.23 -18.89
CA ILE A 81 2.44 -4.88 -19.43
C ILE A 81 3.76 -4.15 -19.20
N GLY A 82 4.24 -3.47 -20.24
CA GLY A 82 5.39 -2.57 -20.16
C GLY A 82 5.04 -1.25 -19.48
N ALA A 83 5.75 -0.18 -19.86
CA ALA A 83 5.48 1.14 -19.30
C ALA A 83 4.09 1.66 -19.73
N VAL A 84 3.40 2.34 -18.83
CA VAL A 84 2.10 2.98 -19.09
C VAL A 84 2.24 4.49 -18.97
N THR A 85 1.87 5.20 -20.03
CA THR A 85 1.70 6.67 -20.02
C THR A 85 0.22 7.00 -20.04
N GLY A 86 -0.31 7.51 -18.93
CA GLY A 86 -1.75 7.66 -18.72
C GLY A 86 -2.39 8.90 -19.34
N GLY A 87 -1.66 10.01 -19.52
CA GLY A 87 -2.24 11.24 -20.05
C GLY A 87 -3.43 11.79 -19.23
N SER A 88 -3.44 11.54 -17.92
CA SER A 88 -4.52 11.79 -16.95
C SER A 88 -5.78 10.96 -17.15
N ASN A 89 -5.69 9.84 -17.87
CA ASN A 89 -6.75 8.85 -17.96
C ASN A 89 -6.66 7.83 -16.81
N ALA A 90 -7.80 7.20 -16.50
CA ALA A 90 -7.87 6.08 -15.58
C ALA A 90 -7.42 4.78 -16.24
N LEU A 91 -6.80 3.90 -15.45
CA LEU A 91 -6.48 2.53 -15.81
C LEU A 91 -7.08 1.59 -14.77
N THR A 92 -7.91 0.66 -15.20
CA THR A 92 -8.37 -0.45 -14.38
C THR A 92 -7.73 -1.73 -14.88
N LEU A 93 -7.09 -2.46 -13.96
CA LEU A 93 -6.56 -3.80 -14.18
C LEU A 93 -7.46 -4.76 -13.39
N ASN A 94 -8.29 -5.52 -14.10
CA ASN A 94 -9.33 -6.37 -13.51
C ASN A 94 -9.17 -7.83 -13.90
N ASP A 95 -9.60 -8.74 -13.02
CA ASP A 95 -9.73 -10.15 -13.31
C ASP A 95 -8.44 -10.74 -13.88
N LEU A 96 -7.35 -10.64 -13.11
CA LEU A 96 -6.03 -11.09 -13.55
C LEU A 96 -5.65 -12.33 -12.75
N ALA A 97 -5.34 -13.43 -13.43
CA ALA A 97 -4.70 -14.58 -12.78
C ALA A 97 -3.29 -14.19 -12.24
N ASN A 98 -2.64 -13.23 -12.93
CA ASN A 98 -1.38 -12.59 -12.55
C ASN A 98 -1.18 -11.32 -13.41
N CYS A 99 -0.72 -10.19 -12.83
CA CYS A 99 -0.12 -9.08 -13.60
C CYS A 99 1.38 -9.02 -13.36
N ALA A 100 2.18 -9.16 -14.41
CA ALA A 100 3.57 -8.75 -14.45
C ALA A 100 3.65 -7.33 -15.05
N CYS A 101 3.50 -6.33 -14.19
CA CYS A 101 3.51 -4.93 -14.59
C CYS A 101 4.95 -4.39 -14.50
N ASN A 102 5.72 -4.58 -15.59
CA ASN A 102 7.18 -4.49 -15.60
C ASN A 102 7.74 -3.08 -15.83
N GLY A 103 6.94 -2.21 -16.45
CA GLY A 103 7.34 -0.82 -16.69
C GLY A 103 6.76 0.14 -15.65
N ALA A 104 7.28 1.37 -15.64
CA ALA A 104 6.71 2.42 -14.82
C ALA A 104 5.28 2.76 -15.29
N ILE A 105 4.40 3.02 -14.33
CA ILE A 105 3.07 3.59 -14.58
C ILE A 105 3.12 5.06 -14.19
N SER A 106 2.85 5.96 -15.14
CA SER A 106 2.96 7.39 -14.91
C SER A 106 1.86 8.17 -15.61
N GLY A 107 1.43 9.27 -14.99
CA GLY A 107 0.41 10.16 -15.56
C GLY A 107 -0.98 9.52 -15.64
N VAL A 108 -1.23 8.44 -14.91
CA VAL A 108 -2.56 7.84 -14.74
C VAL A 108 -3.29 8.60 -13.64
N SER A 109 -4.56 8.97 -13.86
CA SER A 109 -5.36 9.66 -12.84
C SER A 109 -5.70 8.70 -11.70
N THR A 110 -6.33 7.58 -12.03
CA THR A 110 -6.67 6.51 -11.09
C THR A 110 -6.14 5.20 -11.64
N LEU A 111 -5.31 4.52 -10.88
CA LEU A 111 -4.99 3.12 -11.11
C LEU A 111 -5.85 2.28 -10.16
N THR A 112 -6.76 1.50 -10.71
CA THR A 112 -7.59 0.55 -9.96
C THR A 112 -7.08 -0.86 -10.23
N ILE A 113 -6.86 -1.63 -9.17
CA ILE A 113 -6.48 -3.05 -9.23
C ILE A 113 -7.60 -3.85 -8.55
N GLY A 114 -8.26 -4.72 -9.30
CA GLY A 114 -9.47 -5.46 -8.87
C GLY A 114 -9.46 -6.93 -9.24
N ASP A 115 -10.20 -7.75 -8.47
CA ASP A 115 -10.51 -9.18 -8.67
C ASP A 115 -9.28 -10.01 -9.11
N ILE A 116 -8.18 -9.90 -8.36
CA ILE A 116 -6.95 -10.63 -8.67
C ILE A 116 -7.07 -12.06 -8.12
N ALA A 117 -7.45 -12.99 -8.99
CA ALA A 117 -7.54 -14.42 -8.69
C ALA A 117 -6.13 -15.04 -8.58
N GLY A 118 -5.67 -15.38 -7.37
CA GLY A 118 -4.39 -16.06 -7.19
C GLY A 118 -4.06 -16.38 -5.73
N GLY A 119 -3.11 -17.27 -5.47
CA GLY A 119 -2.57 -17.44 -4.12
C GLY A 119 -1.59 -16.32 -3.75
N ILE A 120 -1.24 -16.19 -2.46
CA ILE A 120 -0.15 -15.31 -2.00
C ILE A 120 1.14 -15.66 -2.77
N GLY A 121 1.76 -14.66 -3.39
CA GLY A 121 2.97 -14.76 -4.22
C GLY A 121 2.71 -14.87 -5.72
N SER A 122 1.45 -15.01 -6.15
CA SER A 122 1.06 -15.15 -7.55
C SER A 122 0.17 -14.02 -8.07
N GLY A 123 -0.13 -13.03 -7.22
CA GLY A 123 -0.96 -11.88 -7.61
C GLY A 123 -0.18 -10.80 -8.37
N ALA A 124 -0.73 -9.59 -8.44
CA ALA A 124 -0.17 -8.52 -9.27
C ALA A 124 1.19 -8.04 -8.74
N ASN A 125 2.20 -8.00 -9.61
CA ASN A 125 3.55 -7.59 -9.32
C ASN A 125 3.95 -6.38 -10.16
N PHE A 126 4.12 -5.24 -9.49
CA PHE A 126 4.57 -3.99 -10.08
C PHE A 126 6.07 -3.81 -9.79
N SER A 127 6.90 -4.07 -10.80
CA SER A 127 8.36 -3.90 -10.68
C SER A 127 8.86 -2.52 -11.15
N GLY A 128 8.05 -1.80 -11.92
CA GLY A 128 8.27 -0.39 -12.23
C GLY A 128 7.65 0.55 -11.19
N ALA A 129 8.13 1.80 -11.15
CA ALA A 129 7.57 2.82 -10.27
C ALA A 129 6.11 3.15 -10.63
N VAL A 130 5.26 3.34 -9.63
CA VAL A 130 3.84 3.70 -9.79
C VAL A 130 3.66 5.15 -9.37
N ASN A 131 3.39 6.03 -10.32
CA ASN A 131 3.21 7.47 -10.12
C ASN A 131 1.84 7.89 -10.63
N VAL A 132 0.86 7.93 -9.73
CA VAL A 132 -0.56 8.12 -10.06
C VAL A 132 -1.18 9.19 -9.18
N THR A 133 -2.38 9.69 -9.49
CA THR A 133 -3.08 10.59 -8.56
C THR A 133 -3.75 9.77 -7.45
N THR A 134 -4.49 8.75 -7.85
CA THR A 134 -5.17 7.81 -6.95
C THR A 134 -4.74 6.39 -7.28
N LEU A 135 -4.45 5.60 -6.25
CA LEU A 135 -4.30 4.15 -6.33
C LEU A 135 -5.40 3.50 -5.49
N GLU A 136 -6.20 2.67 -6.14
CA GLU A 136 -7.27 1.90 -5.52
C GLU A 136 -6.94 0.42 -5.67
N VAL A 137 -6.92 -0.31 -4.56
CA VAL A 137 -6.77 -1.76 -4.56
C VAL A 137 -7.99 -2.34 -3.86
N ASN A 138 -8.75 -3.16 -4.59
CA ASN A 138 -10.01 -3.72 -4.11
C ASN A 138 -10.10 -5.22 -4.44
N GLU A 139 -10.53 -6.05 -3.50
CA GLU A 139 -10.82 -7.48 -3.74
C GLU A 139 -9.63 -8.24 -4.38
N VAL A 140 -8.47 -8.19 -3.73
CA VAL A 140 -7.23 -8.84 -4.23
C VAL A 140 -6.70 -9.88 -3.26
N ASN A 141 -6.15 -10.97 -3.80
CA ASN A 141 -5.45 -11.96 -2.97
C ASN A 141 -3.98 -11.58 -2.71
N ASP A 142 -3.28 -10.99 -3.69
CA ASP A 142 -1.92 -10.48 -3.49
C ASP A 142 -1.61 -9.35 -4.47
N VAL A 143 -1.02 -8.26 -3.96
CA VAL A 143 -0.47 -7.17 -4.76
C VAL A 143 0.85 -6.73 -4.17
N GLN A 144 1.87 -6.64 -5.01
CA GLN A 144 3.23 -6.25 -4.62
C GLN A 144 3.72 -5.07 -5.44
N PHE A 145 4.11 -4.01 -4.76
CA PHE A 145 4.81 -2.86 -5.34
C PHE A 145 6.29 -2.95 -5.00
N ASN A 146 7.08 -3.45 -5.95
CA ASN A 146 8.52 -3.71 -5.82
C ASN A 146 9.41 -2.49 -6.14
N SER A 147 8.78 -1.36 -6.48
CA SER A 147 9.44 -0.08 -6.72
C SER A 147 8.70 1.04 -5.98
N THR A 148 9.16 2.28 -6.15
CA THR A 148 8.56 3.45 -5.51
C THR A 148 7.10 3.62 -5.93
N VAL A 149 6.24 3.92 -4.96
CA VAL A 149 4.86 4.32 -5.18
C VAL A 149 4.68 5.78 -4.74
N ASN A 150 4.22 6.62 -5.65
CA ASN A 150 3.88 8.01 -5.41
C ASN A 150 2.41 8.23 -5.78
N ALA A 151 1.59 8.60 -4.80
CA ALA A 151 0.17 8.88 -5.01
C ALA A 151 -0.31 10.06 -4.16
N THR A 152 -1.39 10.73 -4.58
CA THR A 152 -2.08 11.68 -3.68
C THR A 152 -2.95 10.92 -2.68
N THR A 153 -3.64 9.89 -3.16
CA THR A 153 -4.53 9.06 -2.35
C THR A 153 -4.28 7.59 -2.63
N ILE A 154 -4.23 6.79 -1.57
CA ILE A 154 -4.25 5.33 -1.63
C ILE A 154 -5.40 4.84 -0.77
N THR A 155 -6.28 4.04 -1.37
CA THR A 155 -7.31 3.29 -0.65
C THR A 155 -7.13 1.80 -0.91
N LEU A 156 -7.11 1.04 0.17
CA LEU A 156 -7.10 -0.42 0.14
C LEU A 156 -8.41 -0.90 0.76
N GLU A 157 -9.21 -1.63 -0.01
CA GLU A 157 -10.52 -2.12 0.39
C GLU A 157 -10.61 -3.64 0.16
N ASP A 158 -11.28 -4.36 1.06
CA ASP A 158 -11.55 -5.80 0.89
C ASP A 158 -12.91 -6.15 1.48
N PHE A 159 -13.87 -6.50 0.62
CA PHE A 159 -15.27 -6.66 1.01
C PHE A 159 -15.83 -8.08 0.96
N THR A 160 -15.05 -9.14 0.73
CA THR A 160 -15.36 -10.52 1.18
C THR A 160 -14.41 -11.55 0.58
N ASN A 161 -13.98 -12.52 1.41
CA ASN A 161 -13.47 -13.82 0.99
C ASN A 161 -14.52 -14.56 0.15
N ALA A 162 -14.54 -14.39 -1.18
CA ALA A 162 -15.34 -15.22 -2.07
C ALA A 162 -14.82 -16.68 -2.13
N ASP A 163 -13.52 -16.90 -1.86
CA ASP A 163 -12.84 -18.17 -2.17
C ASP A 163 -12.28 -18.95 -0.95
N GLY A 164 -12.84 -18.74 0.25
CA GLY A 164 -12.75 -19.77 1.31
C GLY A 164 -11.39 -19.98 2.01
N GLY A 165 -10.65 -18.90 2.32
CA GLY A 165 -9.70 -18.94 3.45
C GLY A 165 -8.23 -18.62 3.15
N LEU A 166 -7.92 -17.85 2.10
CA LEU A 166 -6.60 -17.23 1.95
C LEU A 166 -6.71 -15.75 2.30
N PHE A 167 -5.88 -15.31 3.26
CA PHE A 167 -5.79 -13.90 3.64
C PHE A 167 -5.13 -13.11 2.53
N GLY A 168 -5.79 -12.05 2.04
CA GLY A 168 -5.23 -11.16 1.03
C GLY A 168 -3.93 -10.51 1.51
N ARG A 169 -3.09 -10.01 0.59
CA ARG A 169 -1.93 -9.19 0.93
C ARG A 169 -1.73 -8.02 -0.02
N VAL A 170 -1.42 -6.85 0.53
CA VAL A 170 -0.89 -5.71 -0.22
C VAL A 170 0.45 -5.31 0.38
N SER A 171 1.51 -5.31 -0.43
CA SER A 171 2.87 -5.08 0.03
C SER A 171 3.54 -3.95 -0.77
N PHE A 172 3.95 -2.89 -0.08
CA PHE A 172 4.78 -1.81 -0.59
C PHE A 172 6.24 -2.10 -0.21
N ASN A 173 6.95 -2.83 -1.08
CA ASN A 173 8.36 -3.19 -0.89
C ASN A 173 9.30 -2.02 -1.21
N GLY A 174 8.90 -1.13 -2.13
CA GLY A 174 9.58 0.13 -2.39
C GLY A 174 9.12 1.26 -1.48
N ASN A 175 9.81 2.41 -1.55
CA ASN A 175 9.45 3.61 -0.81
C ASN A 175 8.05 4.10 -1.18
N LEU A 176 7.28 4.52 -0.17
CA LEU A 176 5.93 5.04 -0.33
C LEU A 176 5.88 6.54 -0.05
N THR A 177 5.46 7.34 -1.03
CA THR A 177 5.07 8.74 -0.80
C THR A 177 3.60 8.89 -1.12
N VAL A 178 2.81 9.26 -0.11
CA VAL A 178 1.36 9.38 -0.25
C VAL A 178 0.84 10.61 0.48
N GLY A 179 -0.24 11.20 -0.03
CA GLY A 179 -1.03 12.15 0.75
C GLY A 179 -1.85 11.43 1.80
N THR A 180 -3.02 10.94 1.40
CA THR A 180 -3.92 10.17 2.25
C THR A 180 -3.75 8.68 2.01
N PHE A 181 -3.59 7.90 3.08
CA PHE A 181 -3.57 6.44 3.03
C PHE A 181 -4.69 5.92 3.92
N SER A 182 -5.59 5.11 3.36
CA SER A 182 -6.68 4.49 4.11
C SER A 182 -6.81 3.02 3.79
N THR A 183 -7.07 2.20 4.81
CA THR A 183 -7.48 0.81 4.64
C THR A 183 -8.88 0.61 5.22
N ASP A 184 -9.69 -0.22 4.58
CA ASP A 184 -10.94 -0.78 5.11
C ASP A 184 -11.04 -2.24 4.65
N THR A 185 -10.31 -3.12 5.33
CA THR A 185 -10.01 -4.48 4.84
C THR A 185 -10.28 -5.55 5.87
N SER A 186 -10.79 -6.69 5.43
CA SER A 186 -11.07 -7.84 6.28
C SER A 186 -9.99 -8.92 6.12
N GLU A 187 -9.27 -9.23 7.20
CA GLU A 187 -8.25 -10.29 7.26
C GLU A 187 -7.02 -10.10 6.34
N MET A 188 -6.97 -9.05 5.53
CA MET A 188 -5.84 -8.74 4.64
C MET A 188 -4.58 -8.33 5.39
N THR A 189 -3.41 -8.78 4.94
CA THR A 189 -2.12 -8.27 5.42
C THR A 189 -1.69 -7.04 4.63
N VAL A 190 -1.45 -5.92 5.30
CA VAL A 190 -0.89 -4.70 4.71
C VAL A 190 0.56 -4.55 5.16
N GLU A 191 1.48 -4.44 4.22
CA GLU A 191 2.90 -4.31 4.49
C GLU A 191 3.46 -3.05 3.84
N ILE A 192 4.19 -2.25 4.61
CA ILE A 192 4.93 -1.10 4.10
C ILE A 192 6.38 -1.28 4.55
N LEU A 193 7.22 -1.71 3.61
CA LEU A 193 8.58 -2.19 3.84
C LEU A 193 9.64 -1.32 3.16
N GLY A 194 9.22 -0.25 2.48
CA GLY A 194 10.14 0.75 1.93
C GLY A 194 11.03 1.37 3.01
N SER A 195 12.27 1.69 2.65
CA SER A 195 13.26 2.29 3.58
C SER A 195 12.90 3.69 4.07
N SER A 196 12.14 4.44 3.27
CA SER A 196 11.68 5.78 3.63
C SER A 196 10.28 6.02 3.07
N ASN A 197 9.33 6.25 3.98
CA ASN A 197 7.92 6.38 3.69
C ASN A 197 7.39 7.69 4.25
N THR A 198 6.62 8.43 3.45
CA THR A 198 6.07 9.73 3.82
C THR A 198 4.58 9.76 3.55
N PHE A 199 3.82 10.18 4.56
CA PHE A 199 2.39 10.42 4.53
C PHE A 199 2.19 11.90 4.79
N SER A 200 1.76 12.66 3.78
CA SER A 200 1.60 14.11 3.93
C SER A 200 0.25 14.50 4.55
N GLN A 201 -0.67 13.55 4.67
CA GLN A 201 -1.94 13.68 5.38
C GLN A 201 -2.10 12.48 6.31
N ARG A 202 -3.24 12.39 7.02
CA ARG A 202 -3.50 11.31 7.97
C ARG A 202 -3.46 9.94 7.28
N ALA A 203 -2.70 9.02 7.88
CA ALA A 203 -2.80 7.60 7.58
C ALA A 203 -3.83 6.95 8.52
N THR A 204 -4.82 6.27 7.95
CA THR A 204 -5.86 5.57 8.71
C THR A 204 -5.84 4.09 8.38
N PHE A 205 -5.68 3.26 9.40
CA PHE A 205 -5.80 1.81 9.26
C PHE A 205 -7.12 1.34 9.88
N ARG A 206 -7.94 0.65 9.08
CA ARG A 206 -9.12 -0.11 9.50
C ARG A 206 -8.99 -1.50 8.91
N ASN A 207 -8.12 -2.31 9.51
CA ASN A 207 -7.78 -3.63 8.98
C ASN A 207 -8.07 -4.68 10.06
N SER A 208 -8.73 -5.79 9.72
CA SER A 208 -8.82 -6.93 10.65
C SER A 208 -7.76 -8.00 10.40
N GLY A 209 -6.90 -7.82 9.39
CA GLY A 209 -5.67 -8.57 9.20
C GLY A 209 -4.42 -7.83 9.70
N ASN A 210 -3.26 -8.40 9.41
CA ASN A 210 -1.98 -7.90 9.91
C ASN A 210 -1.59 -6.54 9.29
N ILE A 211 -1.07 -5.62 10.09
CA ILE A 211 -0.42 -4.40 9.60
C ILE A 211 1.07 -4.49 9.96
N ASN A 212 1.95 -4.44 8.95
CA ASN A 212 3.39 -4.52 9.13
C ASN A 212 4.04 -3.24 8.58
N LEU A 213 4.49 -2.37 9.48
CA LEU A 213 5.28 -1.18 9.13
C LEU A 213 6.74 -1.43 9.45
N GLY A 214 7.56 -1.49 8.41
CA GLY A 214 9.00 -1.68 8.47
C GLY A 214 9.43 -3.15 8.49
N SER A 215 10.71 -3.36 8.23
CA SER A 215 11.38 -4.66 8.19
C SER A 215 12.16 -4.93 9.48
N THR A 216 12.32 -6.21 9.85
CA THR A 216 12.81 -6.64 11.18
C THR A 216 14.28 -6.35 11.48
N GLY A 217 15.03 -5.75 10.54
CA GLY A 217 16.44 -5.39 10.70
C GLY A 217 16.76 -3.91 10.47
N ALA A 218 15.76 -3.04 10.31
CA ALA A 218 15.96 -1.82 9.53
C ALA A 218 15.93 -0.49 10.27
N THR A 219 16.63 0.45 9.62
CA THR A 219 16.60 1.90 9.76
C THR A 219 15.42 2.53 9.00
N ASP A 220 14.33 1.77 8.81
CA ASP A 220 13.18 2.23 8.04
C ASP A 220 12.62 3.50 8.69
N SER A 221 12.17 4.44 7.87
CA SER A 221 11.62 5.71 8.33
C SER A 221 10.20 5.91 7.84
N PHE A 222 9.33 6.31 8.75
CA PHE A 222 7.93 6.63 8.49
C PHE A 222 7.67 8.05 9.00
N THR A 223 7.25 8.95 8.11
CA THR A 223 6.90 10.33 8.46
C THR A 223 5.40 10.55 8.23
N PHE A 224 4.62 10.77 9.29
CA PHE A 224 3.18 10.96 9.28
C PHE A 224 2.79 12.42 9.52
N ASN A 225 2.95 13.28 8.52
CA ASN A 225 2.71 14.73 8.62
C ASN A 225 1.22 15.16 8.69
N GLY A 226 0.30 14.20 8.81
CA GLY A 226 -1.08 14.46 9.21
C GLY A 226 -1.56 13.52 10.32
N GLY A 227 -0.62 12.81 10.94
CA GLY A 227 -0.84 11.83 12.00
C GLY A 227 -1.12 10.41 11.50
N LEU A 228 -1.18 9.51 12.47
CA LEU A 228 -1.47 8.09 12.30
C LEU A 228 -2.65 7.72 13.19
N THR A 229 -3.63 7.02 12.63
CA THR A 229 -4.74 6.44 13.39
C THR A 229 -4.92 4.99 12.99
N ASP A 230 -4.76 4.10 13.97
CA ASP A 230 -5.28 2.76 13.91
C ASP A 230 -6.67 2.71 14.55
N SER A 231 -7.63 2.18 13.81
CA SER A 231 -8.97 1.86 14.29
C SER A 231 -9.39 0.47 13.82
N SER A 232 -8.39 -0.39 13.61
CA SER A 232 -8.58 -1.82 13.39
C SER A 232 -9.45 -2.41 14.49
N VAL A 233 -10.31 -3.34 14.09
CA VAL A 233 -11.10 -4.16 15.00
C VAL A 233 -10.69 -5.59 14.75
N SER A 234 -10.09 -6.24 15.74
CA SER A 234 -9.76 -7.65 15.60
C SER A 234 -9.74 -8.37 16.92
N SER A 235 -9.86 -9.69 16.81
CA SER A 235 -9.55 -10.65 17.86
C SER A 235 -8.08 -11.09 17.81
N GLY A 236 -7.16 -10.33 17.18
CA GLY A 236 -5.74 -10.74 17.06
C GLY A 236 -4.84 -10.03 16.03
N THR A 237 -5.06 -8.75 15.70
CA THR A 237 -4.18 -7.96 14.82
C THR A 237 -3.14 -7.25 15.64
N PHE A 238 -1.94 -7.79 15.61
CA PHE A 238 -0.79 -7.11 16.18
C PHE A 238 -0.31 -6.09 15.15
N PHE A 239 -0.56 -4.80 15.36
CA PHE A 239 0.02 -3.74 14.54
C PHE A 239 1.55 -3.79 14.76
N ARG A 240 2.29 -4.25 13.75
CA ARG A 240 3.72 -4.58 13.93
C ARG A 240 4.62 -3.49 13.39
N ILE A 241 5.45 -2.94 14.26
CA ILE A 241 6.33 -1.82 13.92
C ILE A 241 7.82 -2.18 14.05
N ALA A 242 8.60 -1.65 13.12
CA ALA A 242 10.06 -1.66 13.13
C ALA A 242 10.57 -0.39 12.45
N GLY A 243 11.54 0.30 13.07
CA GLY A 243 12.16 1.52 12.52
C GLY A 243 11.80 2.79 13.27
N SER A 244 11.86 3.92 12.59
CA SER A 244 11.56 5.25 13.13
C SER A 244 10.22 5.76 12.62
N PHE A 245 9.39 6.23 13.54
CA PHE A 245 8.06 6.75 13.30
C PHE A 245 8.06 8.19 13.78
N ALA A 246 7.94 9.14 12.87
CA ALA A 246 7.90 10.56 13.17
C ALA A 246 6.56 11.16 12.71
N SER A 247 6.07 12.19 13.39
CA SER A 247 5.02 13.07 12.86
C SER A 247 5.47 14.54 12.90
N SER A 248 4.64 15.46 12.42
CA SER A 248 4.93 16.90 12.42
C SER A 248 4.02 17.65 13.38
N ASN A 249 4.11 17.33 14.68
CA ASN A 249 3.17 17.78 15.70
C ASN A 249 1.76 17.16 15.57
N ASP A 250 1.68 16.01 14.91
CA ASP A 250 0.42 15.29 14.74
C ASP A 250 0.34 14.07 15.67
N THR A 251 -0.88 13.69 16.04
CA THR A 251 -1.10 12.51 16.87
C THR A 251 -0.65 11.22 16.18
N ILE A 252 -0.05 10.33 16.97
CA ILE A 252 0.15 8.93 16.63
C ILE A 252 -0.72 8.10 17.58
N VAL A 253 -1.79 7.53 17.04
CA VAL A 253 -2.73 6.67 17.77
C VAL A 253 -2.68 5.28 17.15
N ILE A 254 -2.22 4.31 17.92
CA ILE A 254 -2.18 2.90 17.54
C ILE A 254 -2.87 2.11 18.64
N ASP A 255 -3.62 1.07 18.30
CA ASP A 255 -4.18 0.16 19.30
C ASP A 255 -3.06 -0.77 19.82
N ASP A 256 -3.25 -2.09 19.83
CA ASP A 256 -2.22 -3.02 20.27
C ASP A 256 -1.01 -3.06 19.33
N VAL A 257 0.19 -2.90 19.90
CA VAL A 257 1.47 -2.82 19.19
C VAL A 257 2.34 -4.04 19.46
N LEU A 258 2.93 -4.56 18.38
CA LEU A 258 4.04 -5.53 18.44
C LEU A 258 5.32 -4.91 17.87
N VAL A 259 6.29 -4.68 18.74
CA VAL A 259 7.60 -4.13 18.39
C VAL A 259 8.53 -5.27 17.92
N ARG A 260 9.01 -5.19 16.67
CA ARG A 260 9.84 -6.25 16.05
C ARG A 260 11.32 -5.89 15.89
N ALA A 261 11.66 -4.61 16.02
CA ALA A 261 13.03 -4.11 16.00
C ALA A 261 13.17 -3.00 17.05
N ASN A 262 14.36 -2.44 17.21
CA ASN A 262 14.48 -1.21 17.99
C ASN A 262 13.69 -0.12 17.27
N THR A 263 12.76 0.50 17.98
CA THR A 263 11.79 1.42 17.40
C THR A 263 11.82 2.74 18.14
N THR A 264 11.66 3.84 17.39
CA THR A 264 11.42 5.17 17.96
C THR A 264 10.10 5.68 17.43
N ILE A 265 9.26 6.23 18.31
CA ILE A 265 8.08 7.00 17.96
C ILE A 265 8.29 8.41 18.50
N ASP A 266 8.25 9.40 17.62
CA ASP A 266 8.47 10.81 17.93
C ASP A 266 7.42 11.69 17.25
N THR A 267 6.56 12.35 18.01
CA THR A 267 5.55 13.24 17.38
C THR A 267 6.12 14.61 17.00
N ASN A 268 7.37 14.91 17.40
CA ASN A 268 8.02 16.19 17.19
C ASN A 268 7.08 17.37 17.51
N ALA A 269 6.40 17.25 18.66
CA ALA A 269 5.39 18.16 19.12
C ALA A 269 5.93 19.59 19.21
N THR A 270 5.12 20.56 18.79
CA THR A 270 5.36 21.99 18.92
C THR A 270 4.28 22.69 19.74
N ASP A 271 3.15 22.01 19.96
CA ASP A 271 2.09 22.36 20.89
C ASP A 271 1.45 21.07 21.46
N ASN A 272 0.27 21.18 22.06
CA ASN A 272 -0.40 20.07 22.73
C ASN A 272 -1.20 19.14 21.79
N THR A 273 -0.94 19.15 20.48
CA THR A 273 -1.58 18.20 19.56
C THR A 273 -0.75 16.94 19.32
N GLY A 274 0.57 17.00 19.50
CA GLY A 274 1.50 15.90 19.22
C GLY A 274 1.50 14.79 20.27
N ASP A 275 0.37 14.14 20.50
CA ASP A 275 0.27 13.05 21.48
C ASP A 275 0.64 11.67 20.88
N ILE A 276 1.20 10.80 21.73
CA ILE A 276 1.34 9.38 21.46
C ILE A 276 0.29 8.62 22.27
N THR A 277 -0.55 7.82 21.60
CA THR A 277 -1.45 6.86 22.25
C THR A 277 -1.22 5.47 21.70
N LEU A 278 -0.89 4.53 22.58
CA LEU A 278 -0.67 3.12 22.26
C LEU A 278 -1.57 2.24 23.16
N GLY A 279 -2.01 1.10 22.62
CA GLY A 279 -2.70 0.04 23.36
C GLY A 279 -1.76 -0.80 24.22
N THR A 280 -1.92 -2.12 24.17
CA THR A 280 -0.96 -3.09 24.74
C THR A 280 0.33 -3.07 23.92
N ILE A 281 1.47 -3.12 24.57
CA ILE A 281 2.78 -3.12 23.91
C ILE A 281 3.47 -4.45 24.18
N THR A 282 3.80 -5.17 23.12
CA THR A 282 4.51 -6.45 23.18
C THR A 282 5.72 -6.48 22.24
N THR A 283 6.54 -7.52 22.33
CA THR A 283 7.67 -7.75 21.42
C THR A 283 7.60 -9.16 20.83
N ASP A 284 8.39 -9.39 19.78
CA ASP A 284 8.54 -10.70 19.13
C ASP A 284 9.40 -11.70 19.94
N ASN A 285 9.44 -11.55 21.26
CA ASN A 285 10.36 -12.24 22.19
C ASN A 285 11.85 -11.92 21.98
N GLY A 286 12.18 -10.92 21.15
CA GLY A 286 13.52 -10.36 21.07
C GLY A 286 13.78 -9.29 22.14
N SER A 287 15.05 -9.02 22.43
CA SER A 287 15.41 -7.83 23.21
C SER A 287 15.19 -6.59 22.35
N ARG A 288 14.28 -5.71 22.77
CA ARG A 288 13.88 -4.51 22.02
C ARG A 288 13.98 -3.26 22.87
N THR A 289 14.43 -2.18 22.24
CA THR A 289 14.24 -0.81 22.73
C THR A 289 13.03 -0.20 22.04
N LEU A 290 12.11 0.36 22.81
CA LEU A 290 11.05 1.24 22.30
C LEU A 290 11.26 2.62 22.91
N THR A 291 11.70 3.57 22.10
CA THR A 291 11.81 4.98 22.51
C THR A 291 10.54 5.72 22.14
N LEU A 292 9.94 6.42 23.09
CA LEU A 292 8.80 7.29 22.88
C LEU A 292 9.21 8.74 23.19
N SER A 293 8.89 9.65 22.28
CA SER A 293 9.17 11.08 22.37
C SER A 293 7.98 11.88 21.87
N THR A 294 7.70 13.01 22.51
CA THR A 294 6.73 13.96 21.97
C THR A 294 7.44 15.23 21.53
N GLY A 295 7.90 16.03 22.48
CA GLY A 295 8.61 17.28 22.21
C GLY A 295 9.05 17.93 23.52
N ASN A 296 10.33 18.31 23.58
CA ASN A 296 10.93 18.82 24.81
C ASN A 296 10.24 20.11 25.27
N ASN A 297 9.75 20.11 26.52
CA ASN A 297 9.13 21.26 27.15
C ASN A 297 7.83 21.76 26.47
N ILE A 298 7.07 20.84 25.87
CA ILE A 298 5.79 21.12 25.21
C ILE A 298 4.61 20.66 26.08
N ALA A 299 4.15 21.55 26.97
CA ALA A 299 3.09 21.24 27.92
C ALA A 299 1.83 20.66 27.23
N GLY A 300 1.44 19.46 27.66
CA GLY A 300 0.27 18.75 27.15
C GLY A 300 0.51 17.90 25.91
N ALA A 301 1.77 17.74 25.45
CA ALA A 301 2.13 16.71 24.48
C ALA A 301 2.39 15.38 25.22
N ASP A 302 1.32 14.60 25.38
CA ASP A 302 1.23 13.48 26.29
C ASP A 302 1.67 12.15 25.63
N ILE A 303 2.08 11.20 26.48
CA ILE A 303 2.28 9.79 26.10
C ILE A 303 1.28 8.96 26.90
N THR A 304 0.48 8.15 26.22
CA THR A 304 -0.44 7.21 26.85
C THR A 304 -0.20 5.80 26.34
N ALA A 305 0.08 4.87 27.26
CA ALA A 305 -0.02 3.43 27.03
C ALA A 305 -1.21 2.91 27.86
N SER A 306 -2.28 2.49 27.20
CA SER A 306 -3.52 2.07 27.88
C SER A 306 -3.50 0.61 28.34
N GLY A 307 -2.65 -0.23 27.74
CA GLY A 307 -2.49 -1.65 28.08
C GLY A 307 -1.21 -1.96 28.84
N ASN A 308 -0.93 -3.26 28.98
CA ASN A 308 0.32 -3.75 29.56
C ASN A 308 1.49 -3.53 28.59
N ILE A 309 2.68 -3.32 29.13
CA ILE A 309 3.95 -3.29 28.39
C ILE A 309 4.73 -4.54 28.78
N SER A 310 4.99 -5.43 27.83
CA SER A 310 5.69 -6.69 28.09
C SER A 310 6.72 -7.03 27.01
N GLY A 311 7.84 -7.61 27.43
CA GLY A 311 8.92 -8.05 26.55
C GLY A 311 9.80 -6.93 25.98
N VAL A 312 9.47 -5.66 26.20
CA VAL A 312 10.36 -4.52 25.92
C VAL A 312 11.53 -4.56 26.92
N THR A 313 12.77 -4.54 26.44
CA THR A 313 13.94 -4.55 27.33
C THR A 313 14.20 -3.17 27.91
N THR A 314 14.25 -2.16 27.03
CA THR A 314 14.52 -0.78 27.41
C THR A 314 13.40 0.10 26.88
N LEU A 315 12.80 0.91 27.75
CA LEU A 315 11.76 1.88 27.41
C LEU A 315 12.25 3.29 27.76
N PRO A 316 12.89 4.02 26.83
CA PRO A 316 13.17 5.42 27.01
C PRO A 316 11.92 6.26 26.71
N LEU A 317 11.51 7.07 27.68
CA LEU A 317 10.59 8.19 27.48
C LEU A 317 11.45 9.45 27.38
N ALA A 318 11.71 9.91 26.16
CA ALA A 318 12.57 11.05 25.87
C ALA A 318 11.72 12.30 25.62
N ASP A 319 12.15 13.46 26.13
CA ASP A 319 11.57 14.76 25.78
C ASP A 319 10.03 14.78 25.90
N VAL A 320 9.51 14.23 26.98
CA VAL A 320 8.05 14.16 27.22
C VAL A 320 7.55 15.54 27.60
N GLY A 321 6.86 16.21 26.67
CA GLY A 321 6.35 17.56 26.87
C GLY A 321 5.21 17.64 27.89
N GLY A 322 4.40 16.59 28.01
CA GLY A 322 3.28 16.50 28.92
C GLY A 322 3.40 15.37 29.95
N THR A 323 2.30 14.65 30.16
CA THR A 323 2.19 13.52 31.07
C THR A 323 2.48 12.21 30.34
N ALA A 324 3.32 11.35 30.93
CA ALA A 324 3.41 9.95 30.55
C ALA A 324 2.48 9.10 31.44
N THR A 325 1.43 8.53 30.85
CA THR A 325 0.46 7.66 31.51
C THR A 325 0.67 6.22 31.05
N LEU A 326 1.15 5.36 31.95
CA LEU A 326 1.30 3.91 31.73
C LEU A 326 0.26 3.20 32.62
N SER A 327 -0.84 2.73 32.02
CA SER A 327 -2.03 2.31 32.77
C SER A 327 -2.01 0.84 33.20
N GLY A 328 -1.31 -0.01 32.45
CA GLY A 328 -1.15 -1.43 32.74
C GLY A 328 0.16 -1.78 33.47
N ASP A 329 0.44 -3.08 33.56
CA ASP A 329 1.72 -3.57 34.08
C ASP A 329 2.86 -3.19 33.14
N VAL A 330 4.01 -2.80 33.71
CA VAL A 330 5.21 -2.40 32.94
C VAL A 330 6.35 -3.37 33.23
N ASP A 331 6.51 -4.37 32.36
CA ASP A 331 7.54 -5.39 32.42
C ASP A 331 8.72 -5.02 31.51
N VAL A 332 9.58 -4.13 31.98
CA VAL A 332 10.84 -3.75 31.31
C VAL A 332 12.07 -4.03 32.17
N THR A 333 13.22 -4.22 31.54
CA THR A 333 14.50 -4.31 32.28
C THR A 333 15.00 -2.93 32.69
N GLU A 334 14.82 -1.93 31.82
CA GLU A 334 15.21 -0.55 32.05
C GLU A 334 14.13 0.41 31.57
N LEU A 335 13.71 1.31 32.45
CA LEU A 335 12.86 2.46 32.15
C LEU A 335 13.71 3.72 32.35
N THR A 336 13.91 4.48 31.28
CA THR A 336 14.61 5.78 31.35
C THR A 336 13.63 6.88 31.06
N VAL A 337 13.62 7.94 31.88
CA VAL A 337 12.77 9.11 31.67
C VAL A 337 13.67 10.34 31.55
N GLY A 338 13.73 10.90 30.34
CA GLY A 338 14.51 12.09 30.01
C GLY A 338 13.64 13.34 30.04
N ASN A 339 13.91 14.22 31.00
CA ASN A 339 13.29 15.52 31.30
C ASN A 339 11.80 15.67 30.92
N THR A 340 10.98 15.52 31.95
CA THR A 340 9.61 16.02 32.06
C THR A 340 9.61 17.51 32.43
N VAL A 341 8.60 18.25 31.97
CA VAL A 341 8.28 19.63 32.39
C VAL A 341 8.10 19.75 33.91
#